data_AF-A0A353NME0-F1
#
_entry.id   AF-A0A353NME0-F1
#
_cell.length_a   1.000
_cell.length_b   1.000
_cell.length_c   1.000
_cell.angle_alpha   90.00
_cell.angle_beta   90.00
_cell.angle_gamma   90.00
#
_symmetry.space_group_name_H-M   'P 1'
#
loop_
_entity.id
_entity.type
_entity.pdbx_description
1 polymer ?
#
loop_
_entity_poly.entity_id
_entity_poly.type
_entity_poly.pdbx_seq_one_letter_code
_entity_poly.pdbx_strand_id
1 'polypeptide(L)' 'FFGNYVGTVRQPGLWYVIPLSYDRKISLRVRNFNCKTLKVNDVDGNPIEIAAVVVFKVVDS' A
#
# COMPACT_ATOMS: atom_id res chain seq x y z
N PHE A 1 14.12 21.30 8.86
CA PHE A 1 13.57 21.18 10.22
C PHE A 1 13.58 19.69 10.60
N PHE A 2 13.76 19.36 11.87
CA PHE A 2 13.82 17.96 12.34
C PHE A 2 12.47 17.26 12.06
N GLY A 3 12.50 16.05 11.49
CA GLY A 3 11.28 15.27 11.18
C GLY A 3 10.71 15.43 9.75
N ASN A 4 11.37 16.20 8.88
CA ASN A 4 10.98 16.27 7.47
C ASN A 4 11.43 15.00 6.72
N TYR A 5 10.60 14.54 5.76
CA TYR A 5 11.00 13.49 4.83
C TYR A 5 12.22 13.93 4.01
N VAL A 6 13.28 13.13 4.04
CA VAL A 6 14.57 13.45 3.37
C VAL A 6 14.68 12.77 2.01
N GLY A 7 13.99 11.64 1.80
CA GLY A 7 13.97 10.93 0.51
C GLY A 7 13.80 9.42 0.65
N THR A 8 13.76 8.72 -0.49
CA THR A 8 13.71 7.25 -0.59
C THR A 8 14.82 6.75 -1.49
N VAL A 9 15.55 5.73 -1.05
CA VAL A 9 16.58 5.05 -1.84
C VAL A 9 15.92 3.92 -2.65
N ARG A 10 16.05 3.95 -3.98
CA ARG A 10 15.49 2.94 -4.89
C ARG A 10 16.53 2.11 -5.62
N GLN A 11 17.69 2.71 -5.87
CA GLN A 11 18.73 2.12 -6.68
C GLN A 11 19.57 1.15 -5.83
N PRO A 12 19.89 -0.05 -6.35
CA PRO A 12 20.76 -0.97 -5.65
C PRO A 12 22.16 -0.35 -5.51
N GLY A 13 22.75 -0.43 -4.32
CA GLY A 13 24.06 0.13 -4.04
C GLY A 13 24.34 0.26 -2.54
N LEU A 14 25.55 0.67 -2.20
CA LEU A 14 25.90 1.08 -0.85
C LEU A 14 25.54 2.55 -0.67
N TRP A 15 24.65 2.85 0.27
CA TRP A 15 24.19 4.21 0.54
C TRP A 15 24.52 4.60 1.97
N TYR A 16 25.12 5.77 2.16
CA TYR A 16 25.32 6.35 3.48
C TYR A 16 24.06 7.12 3.88
N VAL A 17 23.46 6.72 5.00
CA VAL A 17 22.25 7.35 5.54
C VAL A 17 22.66 8.23 6.73
N ILE A 18 22.03 9.40 6.86
CA ILE A 18 22.34 10.36 7.93
C ILE A 18 22.15 9.68 9.30
N PRO A 19 23.15 9.71 10.19
CA PRO A 19 23.02 9.11 11.52
C PRO A 19 21.89 9.81 12.29
N LEU A 20 21.10 9.03 13.05
CA LEU A 20 19.86 9.46 13.74
C LEU A 20 18.62 9.67 12.84
N SER A 21 18.62 9.17 11.60
CA SER A 21 17.39 9.07 10.80
C SER A 21 16.75 7.67 10.92
N TYR A 22 15.43 7.62 10.76
CA TYR A 22 14.66 6.37 10.81
C TYR A 22 14.22 5.98 9.39
N ASP A 23 14.50 4.76 8.95
CA ASP A 23 14.04 4.23 7.68
C ASP A 23 12.85 3.28 7.86
N ARG A 24 11.95 3.25 6.86
CA ARG A 24 10.88 2.26 6.79
C ARG A 24 10.97 1.55 5.44
N LYS A 25 11.24 0.25 5.47
CA LYS A 25 11.23 -0.58 4.25
C LYS A 25 9.80 -0.82 3.79
N ILE A 26 9.48 -0.35 2.59
CA ILE A 26 8.17 -0.55 1.95
C ILE A 26 8.37 -1.41 0.70
N SER A 27 7.50 -2.41 0.52
CA SER A 27 7.51 -3.23 -0.68
C SER A 27 6.89 -2.49 -1.86
N LEU A 28 7.63 -2.43 -2.97
CA LEU A 28 7.14 -1.91 -4.26
C LEU A 28 6.51 -3.00 -5.13
N ARG A 29 6.38 -4.24 -4.63
CA ARG A 29 5.71 -5.33 -5.36
C ARG A 29 4.20 -5.10 -5.40
N VAL A 30 3.57 -5.57 -6.47
CA VAL A 30 2.11 -5.59 -6.60
C VAL A 30 1.51 -6.45 -5.48
N ARG A 31 0.46 -5.97 -4.82
CA ARG A 31 -0.27 -6.69 -3.79
C ARG A 31 -1.75 -6.75 -4.12
N ASN A 32 -2.34 -7.89 -3.79
CA ASN A 32 -3.78 -8.10 -3.88
C ASN A 32 -4.38 -7.89 -2.49
N PHE A 33 -5.34 -7.00 -2.39
CA PHE A 33 -6.21 -6.84 -1.24
C PHE A 33 -7.53 -7.56 -1.53
N ASN A 34 -7.75 -8.65 -0.82
CA ASN A 34 -8.98 -9.42 -0.95
C ASN A 34 -9.98 -8.89 0.08
N CYS A 35 -11.04 -8.25 -0.40
CA CYS A 35 -12.14 -7.84 0.46
C CYS A 35 -12.87 -9.08 0.98
N LYS A 36 -13.35 -9.00 2.22
CA LYS A 36 -14.25 -10.03 2.76
C LYS A 36 -15.57 -9.99 2.01
N THR A 37 -16.20 -11.16 1.86
CA THR A 37 -17.55 -11.28 1.32
C THR A 37 -18.52 -10.52 2.22
N LEU A 38 -19.34 -9.67 1.61
CA LEU A 38 -20.38 -8.90 2.29
C LEU A 38 -21.73 -9.27 1.70
N LYS A 39 -22.69 -9.51 2.59
CA LYS A 39 -24.09 -9.68 2.22
C LYS A 39 -24.70 -8.30 2.05
N VAL A 40 -25.11 -7.98 0.85
CA VAL A 40 -25.78 -6.72 0.49
C VAL A 40 -27.09 -7.03 -0.21
N ASN A 41 -27.98 -6.06 -0.27
CA ASN A 41 -29.19 -6.18 -1.07
C ASN A 41 -28.95 -5.48 -2.41
N ASP A 42 -29.36 -6.13 -3.49
CA ASP A 42 -29.41 -5.52 -4.81
C ASP A 42 -30.52 -4.45 -4.88
N VAL A 43 -30.59 -3.68 -5.96
CA VAL A 43 -31.58 -2.61 -6.16
C VAL A 43 -33.02 -3.12 -6.02
N ASP A 44 -33.27 -4.36 -6.44
CA ASP A 44 -34.58 -5.03 -6.32
C ASP A 44 -34.83 -5.66 -4.93
N GLY A 45 -33.93 -5.46 -3.96
CA GLY A 45 -34.07 -5.95 -2.58
C GLY A 45 -33.66 -7.41 -2.36
N ASN A 46 -33.18 -8.09 -3.40
CA ASN A 46 -32.70 -9.47 -3.30
C ASN A 46 -31.36 -9.53 -2.54
N PRO A 47 -31.22 -10.42 -1.53
CA PRO A 47 -29.97 -10.56 -0.81
C PRO A 47 -28.92 -11.30 -1.65
N ILE A 48 -27.78 -10.65 -1.88
CA ILE A 48 -26.65 -11.17 -2.65
C ILE A 48 -25.34 -11.07 -1.86
N GLU A 49 -24.37 -11.92 -2.20
CA GLU A 49 -23.04 -11.90 -1.61
C GLU A 49 -22.03 -11.36 -2.62
N ILE A 50 -21.31 -10.30 -2.25
CA ILE A 50 -20.31 -9.67 -3.11
C ILE A 50 -18.94 -9.74 -2.44
N ALA A 51 -17.93 -10.11 -3.21
CA ALA A 51 -16.52 -9.99 -2.86
C ALA A 51 -15.78 -9.21 -3.95
N ALA A 52 -14.70 -8.54 -3.57
CA ALA A 52 -13.88 -7.74 -4.49
C ALA A 52 -12.39 -8.02 -4.24
N VAL A 53 -11.60 -7.98 -5.31
CA VAL A 53 -10.13 -8.09 -5.25
C VAL A 53 -9.54 -6.82 -5.82
N VAL A 54 -8.80 -6.08 -5.01
CA VAL A 54 -8.13 -4.84 -5.40
C VAL A 54 -6.64 -5.10 -5.58
N VAL A 55 -6.14 -4.88 -6.79
CA VAL A 55 -4.71 -5.02 -7.11
C VAL A 55 -4.06 -3.65 -7.08
N PHE A 56 -3.05 -3.45 -6.24
CA PHE A 56 -2.37 -2.15 -6.11
C PHE A 56 -0.85 -2.28 -5.97
N LYS A 57 -0.15 -1.21 -6.29
CA LYS A 57 1.30 -1.07 -6.19
C LYS A 57 1.64 0.32 -5.64
N VAL A 58 2.61 0.38 -4.73
CA VAL A 58 3.10 1.67 -4.19
C VAL A 58 3.93 2.38 -5.26
N VAL A 59 3.56 3.63 -5.54
CA VAL A 59 4.26 4.56 -6.45
C VAL A 59 4.54 5.84 -5.66
N ASP A 60 5.74 6.42 -5.84
CA ASP A 60 6.14 7.70 -5.24
C ASP A 60 6.31 8.65 -6.43
N SER A 61 5.67 9.83 -6.39
CA SER A 61 5.60 10.80 -7.50
C SER A 61 6.55 11.97 -7.30
#